data_AF-A0A4S4NI07-F1
#
_entry.id   AF-A0A4S4NI07-F1
#
_cell.length_a   1.000
_cell.length_b   1.000
_cell.length_c   1.000
_cell.angle_alpha   90.00
_cell.angle_beta   90.00
_cell.angle_gamma   90.00
#
_symmetry.space_group_name_H-M   'P 1'
#
loop_
_entity.id
_entity.type
_entity.pdbx_description
1 polymer ?
#
loop_
_entity_poly.entity_id
_entity_poly.type
_entity_poly.pdbx_seq_one_letter_code
_entity_poly.pdbx_strand_id
1 'polypeptide(L)'
;MKNLLLLLLPLLLLTACLDDEMAFTVEASPLKAEIVRLDNADPGTIAYAAVFTELDKDGILDHQVGIVATPAANLELDVYSQTQTLLQTVVTDADGRAVFSVPFADIEGVTRLEWSGSYRGKAFRILTNL
;
A
#
# COMPACT_ATOMS: atom_id res chain seq x y z
N MET A 1 -54.81 -22.89 -31.26
CA MET A 1 -54.01 -22.51 -30.07
C MET A 1 -52.58 -23.10 -30.16
N LYS A 2 -51.84 -22.82 -31.24
CA LYS A 2 -50.54 -23.47 -31.50
C LYS A 2 -49.36 -22.49 -31.68
N ASN A 3 -49.64 -21.19 -31.62
CA ASN A 3 -48.65 -20.15 -31.95
C ASN A 3 -48.27 -19.27 -30.74
N LEU A 4 -48.82 -19.53 -29.56
CA LEU A 4 -48.54 -18.70 -28.37
C LEU A 4 -47.18 -19.04 -27.72
N LEU A 5 -46.66 -20.25 -27.95
CA LEU A 5 -45.39 -20.70 -27.36
C LEU A 5 -44.15 -20.12 -28.07
N LEU A 6 -44.29 -19.65 -29.33
CA LEU A 6 -43.17 -19.14 -30.13
C LEU A 6 -42.81 -17.67 -29.84
N LEU A 7 -43.63 -16.96 -29.07
CA LEU A 7 -43.43 -15.54 -28.74
C LEU A 7 -42.60 -15.30 -27.47
N LEU A 8 -42.28 -16.35 -26.69
CA LEU A 8 -41.46 -16.24 -25.48
C LEU A 8 -39.96 -16.48 -25.71
N LEU A 9 -39.56 -16.98 -26.88
CA LEU A 9 -38.16 -17.28 -27.20
C LEU A 9 -37.23 -16.04 -27.31
N PRO A 10 -37.66 -14.84 -27.77
CA PRO A 10 -36.75 -13.70 -27.86
C PRO A 10 -36.52 -13.01 -26.50
N LEU A 11 -37.30 -13.31 -25.46
CA LEU A 11 -37.14 -12.68 -24.13
C LEU A 11 -35.97 -13.26 -23.33
N LEU A 12 -35.52 -14.48 -23.65
CA LEU A 12 -34.41 -15.16 -22.97
C LEU A 12 -33.02 -14.67 -23.42
N LEU A 13 -32.93 -13.86 -24.49
CA LEU A 13 -31.66 -13.34 -25.00
C LEU A 13 -31.26 -11.99 -24.37
N LEU A 14 -32.11 -11.41 -23.51
CA LEU A 14 -31.83 -10.13 -22.84
C LEU A 14 -31.13 -10.30 -21.47
N THR A 15 -30.89 -11.53 -21.01
CA THR A 15 -30.02 -11.78 -19.85
C THR A 15 -28.56 -11.84 -20.29
N ALA A 16 -28.12 -10.86 -21.09
CA ALA A 16 -26.70 -10.63 -21.29
C ALA A 16 -26.10 -10.42 -19.89
N CYS A 17 -25.17 -11.29 -19.53
CA CYS A 17 -24.37 -11.20 -18.32
C CYS A 17 -23.81 -9.78 -18.29
N LEU A 18 -24.31 -8.95 -17.37
CA LEU A 18 -23.69 -7.67 -17.09
C LEU A 18 -22.29 -8.04 -16.58
N ASP A 19 -21.26 -7.65 -17.31
CA ASP A 19 -19.90 -7.70 -16.79
C ASP A 19 -19.92 -6.87 -15.50
N ASP A 20 -19.73 -7.56 -14.37
CA ASP A 20 -19.52 -6.91 -13.08
C ASP A 20 -18.24 -6.08 -13.25
N GLU A 21 -18.40 -4.77 -13.43
CA GLU A 21 -17.30 -3.83 -13.42
C GLU A 21 -16.64 -3.97 -12.04
N MET A 22 -15.48 -4.62 -11.98
CA MET A 22 -14.79 -4.84 -10.72
C MET A 22 -14.60 -3.48 -10.05
N ALA A 23 -15.32 -3.29 -8.95
CA ALA A 23 -15.26 -2.08 -8.15
C ALA A 23 -13.80 -1.88 -7.69
N PHE A 24 -13.16 -0.86 -8.27
CA PHE A 24 -11.81 -0.38 -7.99
C PHE A 24 -10.66 -1.22 -8.54
N THR A 25 -9.92 -0.64 -9.50
CA THR A 25 -8.56 -1.08 -9.82
C THR A 25 -7.68 -0.72 -8.62
N VAL A 26 -7.32 -1.71 -7.80
CA VAL A 26 -6.33 -1.52 -6.73
C VAL A 26 -4.97 -1.35 -7.40
N GLU A 27 -4.53 -0.10 -7.57
CA GLU A 27 -3.17 0.17 -8.02
C GLU A 27 -2.22 -0.22 -6.89
N ALA A 28 -1.38 -1.24 -7.14
CA ALA A 28 -0.41 -1.69 -6.17
C ALA A 28 0.58 -0.58 -5.84
N SER A 29 1.02 -0.51 -4.57
CA SER A 29 2.07 0.41 -4.15
C SER A 29 3.30 0.26 -5.07
N PRO A 30 3.91 1.38 -5.53
CA PRO A 30 5.11 1.36 -6.35
C PRO A 30 6.34 0.88 -5.56
N LEU A 31 6.26 0.85 -4.23
CA LEU A 31 7.32 0.42 -3.34
C LEU A 31 6.85 -0.71 -2.43
N LYS A 32 7.76 -1.65 -2.13
CA LYS A 32 7.65 -2.55 -0.98
C LYS A 32 8.20 -1.81 0.23
N ALA A 33 7.53 -1.93 1.37
CA ALA A 33 8.06 -1.46 2.65
C ALA A 33 8.12 -2.61 3.67
N GLU A 34 9.20 -2.64 4.43
CA GLU A 34 9.36 -3.48 5.61
C GLU A 34 9.45 -2.55 6.81
N ILE A 35 8.46 -2.62 7.69
CA ILE A 35 8.33 -1.70 8.83
C ILE A 35 8.31 -2.53 10.10
N VAL A 36 9.26 -2.26 10.99
CA VAL A 36 9.46 -3.01 12.23
C VAL A 36 9.53 -2.04 13.41
N ARG A 37 8.90 -2.42 14.53
CA ARG A 37 9.04 -1.71 15.79
C ARG A 37 10.46 -1.91 16.33
N LEU A 38 11.04 -0.85 16.89
CA LEU A 38 12.32 -0.92 17.58
C LEU A 38 12.09 -1.11 19.07
N ASP A 39 12.62 -2.21 19.62
CA ASP A 39 12.45 -2.57 21.04
C ASP A 39 13.34 -1.73 21.97
N ASN A 40 14.36 -1.06 21.43
CA ASN A 40 15.35 -0.28 22.15
C ASN A 40 15.16 1.24 21.96
N ALA A 41 13.91 1.69 21.78
CA ALA A 41 13.59 3.12 21.72
C ALA A 41 13.94 3.84 23.03
N ASP A 42 14.17 5.15 22.95
CA ASP A 42 14.45 5.96 24.13
C ASP A 42 13.28 5.90 25.14
N PRO A 43 13.55 5.95 26.46
CA PRO A 43 12.49 5.90 27.46
C PRO A 43 11.39 6.95 27.21
N GLY A 44 10.13 6.50 27.17
CA GLY A 44 8.98 7.38 26.92
C GLY A 44 8.66 7.60 25.44
N THR A 45 9.40 6.98 24.52
CA THR A 45 9.14 7.04 23.07
C THR A 45 8.78 5.67 22.51
N ILE A 46 8.08 5.70 21.38
CA ILE A 46 7.99 4.56 20.47
C ILE A 46 8.85 4.85 19.24
N ALA A 47 9.43 3.83 18.62
CA ALA A 47 10.16 3.99 17.38
C ALA A 47 9.89 2.81 16.42
N TYR A 48 9.90 3.13 15.13
CA TYR A 48 9.79 2.17 14.03
C TYR A 48 10.91 2.43 13.02
N ALA A 49 11.57 1.37 12.56
CA ALA A 49 12.44 1.41 11.40
C ALA A 49 11.68 0.90 10.18
N ALA A 50 11.79 1.63 9.08
CA ALA A 50 11.18 1.29 7.81
C ALA A 50 12.25 1.19 6.73
N VAL A 51 12.14 0.19 5.85
CA VAL A 51 12.98 0.05 4.65
C VAL A 51 12.07 0.06 3.43
N PHE A 52 12.30 0.99 2.52
CA PHE A 52 11.52 1.14 1.28
C PHE A 52 12.36 0.72 0.07
N THR A 53 11.77 -0.12 -0.78
CA THR A 53 12.47 -0.73 -1.90
C THR A 53 11.57 -0.77 -3.13
N GLU A 54 12.08 -0.28 -4.26
CA GLU A 54 11.48 -0.51 -5.57
C GLU A 54 11.75 -1.95 -6.01
N LEU A 55 10.72 -2.62 -6.49
CA LEU A 55 10.82 -3.97 -7.04
C LEU A 55 10.60 -3.91 -8.55
N ASP A 56 11.69 -4.07 -9.31
CA ASP A 56 11.62 -4.31 -10.74
C ASP A 56 11.36 -5.80 -10.99
N LYS A 57 10.26 -6.06 -11.71
CA LYS A 57 9.73 -7.41 -11.96
C LYS A 57 9.92 -7.84 -13.40
N ASP A 58 10.59 -7.06 -14.25
CA ASP A 58 10.75 -7.37 -15.67
C ASP A 58 11.46 -8.72 -15.89
N GLY A 59 12.34 -9.11 -14.97
CA GLY A 59 13.07 -10.38 -14.98
C GLY A 59 12.48 -11.51 -14.12
N ILE A 60 11.26 -11.37 -13.55
CA ILE A 60 10.77 -12.29 -12.51
C ILE A 60 10.70 -13.77 -12.93
N LEU A 61 10.55 -14.05 -14.23
CA LEU A 61 10.51 -15.41 -14.78
C LEU A 61 11.87 -15.91 -15.30
N ASP A 62 12.88 -15.03 -15.34
CA ASP A 62 14.24 -15.41 -15.69
C ASP A 62 15.00 -15.78 -14.41
N HIS A 63 15.34 -17.07 -14.28
CA HIS A 63 16.09 -17.59 -13.13
C HIS A 63 17.48 -16.97 -12.94
N GLN A 64 18.04 -16.30 -13.96
CA GLN A 64 19.33 -15.61 -13.87
C GLN A 64 19.19 -14.16 -13.38
N VAL A 65 18.03 -13.54 -13.58
CA VAL A 65 17.77 -12.12 -13.23
C VAL A 65 16.90 -12.02 -11.98
N GLY A 66 15.72 -12.64 -12.00
CA GLY A 66 14.74 -12.56 -10.92
C GLY A 66 14.15 -11.16 -10.70
N ILE A 67 13.73 -10.90 -9.47
CA ILE A 67 13.27 -9.56 -9.03
C ILE A 67 14.49 -8.75 -8.62
N VAL A 68 14.65 -7.56 -9.19
CA VAL A 68 15.69 -6.61 -8.77
C VAL A 68 15.11 -5.67 -7.73
N ALA A 69 15.75 -5.61 -6.57
CA ALA A 69 15.35 -4.79 -5.45
C ALA A 69 16.29 -3.58 -5.31
N THR A 70 15.75 -2.37 -5.47
CA THR A 70 16.53 -1.12 -5.40
C THR A 70 16.07 -0.26 -4.23
N PRO A 71 16.95 0.15 -3.31
CA PRO A 71 16.57 1.05 -2.22
C PRO A 71 15.97 2.36 -2.71
N ALA A 72 14.86 2.79 -2.12
CA ALA A 72 14.24 4.06 -2.44
C ALA A 72 14.84 5.16 -1.55
N ALA A 73 16.00 5.70 -1.94
CA ALA A 73 16.72 6.74 -1.21
C ALA A 73 16.13 8.15 -1.41
N ASN A 74 16.32 9.04 -0.42
CA ASN A 74 15.80 10.42 -0.42
C ASN A 74 14.28 10.51 -0.64
N LEU A 75 13.55 9.47 -0.21
CA LEU A 75 12.11 9.41 -0.25
C LEU A 75 11.54 10.11 0.98
N GLU A 76 10.83 11.21 0.76
CA GLU A 76 10.06 11.88 1.80
C GLU A 76 8.78 11.11 2.10
N LEU A 77 8.52 10.89 3.39
CA LEU A 77 7.43 10.09 3.91
C LEU A 77 6.73 10.86 5.02
N ASP A 78 5.43 11.04 4.88
CA ASP A 78 4.58 11.52 5.96
C ASP A 78 3.95 10.33 6.71
N VAL A 79 4.14 10.32 8.03
CA VAL A 79 3.60 9.29 8.94
C VAL A 79 2.40 9.86 9.68
N TYR A 80 1.23 9.28 9.44
CA TYR A 80 -0.03 9.68 10.02
C TYR A 80 -0.57 8.64 11.01
N SER A 81 -1.38 9.10 11.96
CA SER A 81 -2.28 8.23 12.73
C SER A 81 -3.46 7.74 11.87
N GLN A 82 -4.21 6.76 12.36
CA GLN A 82 -5.43 6.28 11.71
C GLN A 82 -6.54 7.35 11.60
N THR A 83 -6.43 8.43 12.38
CA THR A 83 -7.33 9.60 12.34
C THR A 83 -6.81 10.72 11.44
N GLN A 84 -5.80 10.44 10.60
CA GLN A 84 -5.16 11.40 9.68
C GLN A 84 -4.46 12.57 10.36
N THR A 85 -4.03 12.40 11.62
CA THR A 85 -3.15 13.37 12.27
C THR A 85 -1.72 13.11 11.82
N LEU A 86 -1.03 14.12 11.27
CA LEU A 86 0.39 14.01 10.92
C LEU A 86 1.20 13.92 12.21
N LEU A 87 1.97 12.85 12.36
CA LEU A 87 2.83 12.61 13.51
C LEU A 87 4.25 13.10 13.23
N GLN A 88 4.79 12.76 12.06
CA GLN A 88 6.15 13.12 11.67
C GLN A 88 6.35 13.00 10.15
N THR A 89 7.22 13.83 9.59
CA THR A 89 7.79 13.62 8.24
C THR A 89 9.20 13.07 8.39
N VAL A 90 9.51 11.99 7.68
CA VAL A 90 10.82 11.32 7.68
C VAL A 90 11.33 11.18 6.25
N VAL A 91 12.65 11.12 6.08
CA VAL A 91 13.28 10.96 4.76
C VAL A 91 14.16 9.72 4.79
N THR A 92 14.09 8.89 3.75
CA THR A 92 14.94 7.71 3.66
C THR A 92 16.39 8.05 3.34
N ASP A 93 17.32 7.30 3.93
CA ASP A 93 18.75 7.38 3.64
C ASP A 93 19.14 6.66 2.33
N ALA A 94 20.44 6.55 2.06
CA ALA A 94 20.97 5.88 0.87
C ALA A 94 20.60 4.39 0.77
N ASP A 95 20.30 3.74 1.90
CA ASP A 95 19.87 2.35 1.97
C ASP A 95 18.34 2.22 1.95
N GLY A 96 17.62 3.32 1.66
CA GLY A 96 16.16 3.36 1.63
C GLY A 96 15.53 3.25 3.02
N ARG A 97 16.29 3.53 4.09
CA ARG A 97 15.85 3.37 5.46
C ARG A 97 15.38 4.69 6.06
N ALA A 98 14.31 4.65 6.81
CA ALA A 98 13.84 5.78 7.63
C ALA A 98 13.52 5.31 9.04
N VAL A 99 13.70 6.20 10.03
CA VAL A 99 13.31 5.96 11.42
C VAL A 99 12.25 6.97 11.81
N PHE A 100 11.11 6.47 12.25
CA PHE A 100 10.03 7.23 12.88
C PHE A 100 10.15 7.07 14.39
N SER A 101 10.09 8.16 15.14
CA SER A 101 10.09 8.11 16.59
C SER A 101 9.35 9.29 17.20
N VAL A 102 8.41 8.98 18.08
CA VAL A 102 7.56 9.97 18.75
C VAL A 102 7.33 9.58 20.22
N PRO A 103 7.02 10.54 21.09
CA PRO A 103 6.52 10.28 22.44
C PRO A 103 5.31 9.33 22.45
N PHE A 104 5.20 8.47 23.47
CA PHE A 104 4.03 7.59 23.63
C PHE A 104 2.70 8.35 23.72
N ALA A 105 2.71 9.55 24.31
CA ALA A 105 1.52 10.38 24.43
C ALA A 105 0.94 10.78 23.06
N ASP A 106 1.78 10.92 22.04
CA ASP A 106 1.36 11.35 20.70
C ASP A 106 0.68 10.23 19.90
N ILE A 107 0.84 8.98 20.35
CA ILE A 107 0.21 7.80 19.74
C ILE A 107 -0.79 7.11 20.68
N GLU A 108 -1.22 7.77 21.75
CA GLU A 108 -2.21 7.20 22.67
C GLU A 108 -3.54 6.94 21.93
N GLY A 109 -4.03 5.71 21.99
CA GLY A 109 -5.24 5.29 21.25
C GLY A 109 -5.05 5.13 19.74
N VAL A 110 -3.85 5.38 19.21
CA VAL A 110 -3.48 4.99 17.85
C VAL A 110 -3.36 3.47 17.81
N THR A 111 -3.89 2.84 16.76
CA THR A 111 -3.76 1.38 16.54
C THR A 111 -3.08 1.05 15.22
N ARG A 112 -2.90 2.05 14.35
CA ARG A 112 -2.35 1.91 13.02
C ARG A 112 -1.70 3.20 12.58
N LEU A 113 -0.53 3.09 11.98
CA LEU A 113 0.18 4.14 11.30
C LEU A 113 -0.05 4.03 9.79
N GLU A 114 -0.12 5.18 9.12
CA GLU A 114 -0.13 5.30 7.66
C GLU A 114 1.14 6.02 7.22
N TRP A 115 1.97 5.33 6.45
CA TRP A 115 3.18 5.87 5.83
C TRP A 115 2.85 6.22 4.40
N SER A 116 2.95 7.49 4.04
CA SER A 116 2.53 7.98 2.73
C SER A 116 3.62 8.82 2.07
N GLY A 117 3.61 8.83 0.74
CA GLY A 117 4.58 9.59 -0.04
C GLY A 117 4.27 9.50 -1.53
N SER A 118 5.22 9.97 -2.34
CA SER A 118 5.16 9.85 -3.80
C SER A 118 6.47 9.32 -4.33
N TYR A 119 6.41 8.31 -5.20
CA TYR A 119 7.57 7.74 -5.86
C TYR A 119 7.34 7.71 -7.37
N ARG A 120 8.23 8.34 -8.13
CA ARG A 120 8.14 8.47 -9.61
C ARG A 120 6.77 8.98 -10.09
N GLY A 121 6.21 9.96 -9.37
CA GLY A 121 4.93 10.58 -9.68
C GLY A 121 3.69 9.79 -9.26
N LYS A 122 3.86 8.64 -8.59
CA LYS A 122 2.77 7.83 -8.05
C LYS A 122 2.69 7.99 -6.53
N ALA A 123 1.56 8.50 -6.06
CA ALA A 123 1.27 8.56 -4.63
C ALA A 123 1.02 7.15 -4.08
N PHE A 124 1.45 6.90 -2.85
CA PHE A 124 1.21 5.62 -2.18
C PHE A 124 0.95 5.81 -0.69
N ARG A 125 0.33 4.80 -0.09
CA ARG A 125 0.05 4.68 1.34
C ARG A 125 0.29 3.26 1.77
N ILE A 126 1.06 3.07 2.83
CA ILE A 126 1.36 1.77 3.43
C ILE A 126 0.93 1.82 4.89
N LEU A 127 0.17 0.81 5.31
CA LEU A 127 -0.41 0.73 6.63
C LEU A 127 0.40 -0.23 7.52
N THR A 128 0.65 0.16 8.76
CA THR A 128 1.32 -0.68 9.75
C THR A 128 0.55 -0.65 11.06
N ASN A 129 0.18 -1.81 11.58
CA ASN A 129 -0.43 -1.92 12.90
C ASN A 129 0.65 -1.77 13.97
N LEU A 130 0.29 -1.17 15.11
CA LEU A 130 1.20 -0.95 16.23
C LEU A 130 1.46 -2.20 17.08
#